data_AF-A0A7V9G0H2-F1
#
_entry.id   AF-A0A7V9G0H2-F1
#
_cell.length_a   1.000
_cell.length_b   1.000
_cell.length_c   1.000
_cell.angle_alpha   90.00
_cell.angle_beta   90.00
_cell.angle_gamma   90.00
#
_symmetry.space_group_name_H-M   'P 1'
#
loop_
_entity.id
_entity.type
_entity.pdbx_description
1 polymer ?
#
loop_
_entity_poly.entity_id
_entity_poly.type
_entity_poly.pdbx_seq_one_letter_code
_entity_poly.pdbx_strand_id
1 'polypeptide(L)'
;IAVLATALVAGPWYVRQAVRYANPVFDRPTVVEPIWERRPASFYLDPGLPELFTHPYRPAYANRALPETFSELWGDWSGVFAWEASEQDPPAGTERQLAAQHALGLLPTLLAVAGWLGLLLASMRRRTLTADPGRLLVALLPLAGLAGYLYFTVSYPTADGDVLKATYMLTTAPAWALGFGLALERLARRRRLAVVLAVVLALSALVDLRFLVYGSPLGGLL
;
A
#
# COMPACT_ATOMS: atom_id res chain seq x y z
N ILE A 1 -20.09 -22.70 -3.15
CA ILE A 1 -19.60 -22.70 -4.56
C ILE A 1 -18.32 -21.91 -4.70
N ALA A 2 -18.29 -20.59 -4.41
CA ALA A 2 -17.08 -19.77 -4.56
C ALA A 2 -15.86 -20.31 -3.80
N VAL A 3 -15.97 -20.62 -2.51
CA VAL A 3 -14.86 -21.19 -1.71
C VAL A 3 -14.33 -22.50 -2.32
N LEU A 4 -15.23 -23.39 -2.74
CA LEU A 4 -14.85 -24.65 -3.38
C LEU A 4 -14.16 -24.41 -4.71
N ALA A 5 -14.69 -23.51 -5.55
CA ALA A 5 -14.07 -23.13 -6.81
C ALA A 5 -12.67 -22.52 -6.59
N THR A 6 -12.52 -21.60 -5.62
CA THR A 6 -11.22 -21.03 -5.25
C THR A 6 -10.25 -22.13 -4.81
N ALA A 7 -10.69 -23.06 -3.95
CA ALA A 7 -9.85 -24.17 -3.50
C ALA A 7 -9.44 -25.11 -4.65
N LEU A 8 -10.34 -25.40 -5.58
CA LEU A 8 -10.06 -26.26 -6.73
C LEU A 8 -9.12 -25.59 -7.75
N VAL A 9 -9.26 -24.27 -7.96
CA VAL A 9 -8.43 -23.52 -8.91
C VAL A 9 -7.06 -23.20 -8.32
N ALA A 10 -6.99 -22.70 -7.09
CA ALA A 10 -5.74 -22.27 -6.46
C ALA A 10 -5.00 -23.42 -5.74
N GLY A 11 -5.73 -24.41 -5.23
CA GLY A 11 -5.20 -25.51 -4.43
C GLY A 11 -4.06 -26.28 -5.08
N PRO A 12 -4.15 -26.68 -6.37
CA PRO A 12 -3.06 -27.38 -7.05
C PRO A 12 -1.73 -26.61 -7.02
N TRP A 13 -1.76 -25.28 -7.12
CA TRP A 13 -0.56 -24.44 -7.01
C TRP A 13 0.02 -24.51 -5.59
N TYR A 14 -0.81 -24.33 -4.55
CA TYR A 14 -0.36 -24.40 -3.16
C TYR A 14 0.18 -25.79 -2.79
N VAL A 15 -0.44 -26.86 -3.30
CA VAL A 15 0.06 -28.23 -3.13
C VAL A 15 1.42 -28.40 -3.80
N ARG A 16 1.58 -27.91 -5.04
CA ARG A 16 2.89 -27.93 -5.72
C ARG A 16 3.94 -27.16 -4.92
N GLN A 17 3.61 -26.00 -4.38
CA GLN A 17 4.54 -25.21 -3.56
C GLN A 17 4.97 -25.98 -2.31
N ALA A 18 4.01 -26.55 -1.57
CA ALA A 18 4.28 -27.36 -0.38
C ALA A 18 5.16 -28.59 -0.69
N VAL A 19 4.89 -29.31 -1.77
CA VAL A 19 5.66 -30.50 -2.15
C VAL A 19 7.07 -30.14 -2.63
N ARG A 20 7.22 -29.07 -3.42
CA ARG A 20 8.49 -28.72 -4.06
C ARG A 20 9.42 -27.90 -3.17
N TYR A 21 8.87 -27.08 -2.29
CA TYR A 21 9.64 -26.11 -1.49
C TYR A 21 9.41 -26.26 0.03
N ALA A 22 8.70 -27.31 0.47
CA ALA A 22 8.31 -27.53 1.86
C ALA A 22 7.49 -26.38 2.49
N ASN A 23 7.04 -25.42 1.68
CA ASN A 23 6.32 -24.24 2.12
C ASN A 23 5.28 -23.85 1.05
N PRO A 24 3.97 -23.79 1.38
CA PRO A 24 2.93 -23.48 0.42
C PRO A 24 2.89 -22.01 -0.02
N VAL A 25 3.52 -21.11 0.74
CA VAL A 25 3.37 -19.65 0.55
C VAL A 25 4.57 -19.05 -0.18
N PHE A 26 5.78 -19.39 0.25
CA PHE A 26 7.01 -18.78 -0.27
C PHE A 26 8.14 -19.81 -0.30
N ASP A 27 9.05 -19.71 -1.26
CA ASP A 27 10.10 -20.71 -1.51
C ASP A 27 11.27 -20.65 -0.51
N ARG A 28 11.07 -19.98 0.63
CA ARG A 28 12.05 -19.82 1.71
C ARG A 28 11.47 -20.31 3.04
N PRO A 29 12.30 -20.78 3.97
CA PRO A 29 11.84 -21.14 5.31
C PRO A 29 11.39 -19.89 6.09
N THR A 30 10.37 -20.04 6.92
CA THR A 30 9.95 -19.01 7.89
C THR A 30 10.87 -19.02 9.11
N VAL A 31 10.96 -17.89 9.81
CA VAL A 31 11.63 -17.82 11.11
C VAL A 31 10.93 -18.74 12.13
N VAL A 32 11.71 -19.51 12.89
CA VAL A 32 11.24 -20.45 13.92
C VAL A 32 10.98 -19.73 15.25
N GLU A 33 10.25 -18.62 15.18
CA GLU A 33 9.83 -17.82 16.32
C GLU A 33 8.32 -17.56 16.20
N PRO A 34 7.63 -17.31 17.31
CA PRO A 34 6.26 -16.82 17.27
C PRO A 34 6.14 -15.53 16.44
N ILE A 35 5.04 -15.36 15.71
CA ILE A 35 4.89 -14.26 14.73
C ILE A 35 5.10 -12.86 15.34
N TRP A 36 4.79 -12.67 16.63
CA TRP A 36 4.96 -11.41 17.35
C TRP A 36 6.41 -11.12 17.76
N GLU A 37 7.30 -12.11 17.75
CA GLU A 37 8.73 -11.97 18.09
C GLU A 37 9.61 -11.72 16.85
N ARG A 38 9.11 -12.06 15.65
CA ARG A 38 9.87 -11.99 14.38
C ARG A 38 10.26 -10.58 13.94
N ARG A 39 9.63 -9.55 14.48
CA ARG A 39 9.88 -8.13 14.16
C ARG A 39 9.80 -7.28 15.44
N PRO A 40 10.68 -6.28 15.62
CA PRO A 40 10.61 -5.38 16.77
C PRO A 40 9.34 -4.53 16.75
N ALA A 41 8.91 -4.00 17.91
CA ALA A 41 7.76 -3.08 18.00
C ALA A 41 7.87 -1.88 17.03
N SER A 42 9.11 -1.48 16.79
CA SER A 42 9.49 -0.37 15.94
C SER A 42 9.17 -0.63 14.45
N PHE A 43 9.02 -1.89 14.02
CA PHE A 43 8.50 -2.25 12.69
C PHE A 43 7.04 -1.85 12.52
N TYR A 44 6.23 -1.98 13.59
CA TYR A 44 4.78 -1.77 13.54
C TYR A 44 4.34 -0.34 13.88
N LEU A 45 5.09 0.33 14.76
CA LEU A 45 4.64 1.56 15.41
C LEU A 45 5.42 2.82 15.00
N ASP A 46 6.57 2.67 14.34
CA ASP A 46 7.37 3.82 13.96
C ASP A 46 6.76 4.53 12.75
N PRO A 47 6.43 5.83 12.86
CA PRO A 47 5.84 6.60 11.76
C PRO A 47 6.87 7.02 10.71
N GLY A 48 8.18 6.82 10.94
CA GLY A 48 9.26 7.22 10.05
C GLY A 48 9.43 8.74 9.93
N LEU A 49 9.03 9.51 10.95
CA LEU A 49 9.13 10.97 10.93
C LEU A 49 10.43 11.45 11.60
N PRO A 50 11.08 12.51 11.05
CA PRO A 50 10.63 13.36 9.92
C PRO A 50 10.99 12.80 8.52
N GLU A 51 11.77 11.71 8.45
CA GLU A 51 12.40 11.20 7.24
C GLU A 51 11.41 10.89 6.12
N LEU A 52 10.18 10.51 6.44
CA LEU A 52 9.09 10.30 5.49
C LEU A 52 8.86 11.51 4.56
N PHE A 53 9.17 12.73 5.00
CA PHE A 53 8.99 13.95 4.22
C PHE A 53 10.29 14.71 3.95
N THR A 54 11.42 14.24 4.47
CA THR A 54 12.72 14.89 4.28
C THR A 54 13.71 14.01 3.54
N HIS A 55 13.65 12.69 3.71
CA HIS A 55 14.53 11.72 3.05
C HIS A 55 13.75 10.43 2.69
N PRO A 56 12.79 10.53 1.74
CA PRO A 56 11.74 9.54 1.49
C PRO A 56 12.18 8.31 0.66
N TYR A 57 13.42 7.83 0.83
CA TYR A 57 13.95 6.69 0.10
C TYR A 57 14.98 5.92 0.93
N ARG A 58 15.26 4.67 0.53
CA ARG A 58 16.18 3.80 1.27
C ARG A 58 17.58 4.42 1.38
N PRO A 59 18.28 4.25 2.52
CA PRO A 59 17.97 3.32 3.62
C PRO A 59 17.07 3.92 4.72
N ALA A 60 16.47 5.11 4.50
CA ALA A 60 15.62 5.73 5.50
C ALA A 60 14.49 4.80 5.93
N TYR A 61 14.28 4.70 7.25
CA TYR A 61 13.20 3.92 7.87
C TYR A 61 13.04 2.50 7.29
N ALA A 62 14.14 1.85 6.91
CA ALA A 62 14.11 0.45 6.49
C ALA A 62 13.51 -0.45 7.58
N ASN A 63 12.69 -1.41 7.16
CA ASN A 63 11.91 -2.30 8.02
C ASN A 63 10.91 -1.57 8.93
N ARG A 64 10.35 -0.44 8.48
CA ARG A 64 9.27 0.25 9.18
C ARG A 64 8.01 0.15 8.34
N ALA A 65 7.12 -0.75 8.73
CA ALA A 65 6.03 -1.21 7.86
C ALA A 65 5.16 -0.06 7.33
N LEU A 66 4.80 0.89 8.19
CA LEU A 66 3.95 2.01 7.79
C LEU A 66 4.64 2.98 6.81
N PRO A 67 5.77 3.65 7.16
CA PRO A 67 6.39 4.61 6.26
C PRO A 67 6.97 3.97 5.00
N GLU A 68 7.51 2.76 5.08
CA GLU A 68 8.06 2.05 3.92
C GLU A 68 6.96 1.68 2.91
N THR A 69 5.85 1.08 3.38
CA THR A 69 4.70 0.76 2.50
C THR A 69 4.11 2.02 1.87
N PHE A 70 4.02 3.12 2.63
CA PHE A 70 3.53 4.38 2.11
C PHE A 70 4.45 4.93 1.01
N SER A 71 5.77 4.84 1.22
CA SER A 71 6.77 5.30 0.26
C SER A 71 6.80 4.44 -1.00
N GLU A 72 6.59 3.13 -0.88
CA GLU A 72 6.42 2.21 -2.01
C GLU A 72 5.10 2.43 -2.76
N LEU A 73 4.06 2.97 -2.10
CA LEU A 73 2.77 3.25 -2.73
C LEU A 73 2.78 4.56 -3.53
N TRP A 74 3.45 5.60 -3.04
CA TRP A 74 3.40 6.96 -3.59
C TRP A 74 4.71 7.47 -4.18
N GLY A 75 5.79 6.70 -4.11
CA GLY A 75 7.11 7.10 -4.58
C GLY A 75 7.96 5.92 -5.07
N ASP A 76 9.28 6.11 -5.02
CA ASP A 76 10.27 5.10 -5.39
C ASP A 76 11.22 4.88 -4.22
N TRP A 77 10.71 4.29 -3.14
CA TRP A 77 11.51 4.10 -1.92
C TRP A 77 12.77 3.27 -2.19
N SER A 78 12.64 2.22 -3.00
CA SER A 78 13.76 1.34 -3.36
C SER A 78 14.74 2.00 -4.34
N GLY A 79 14.30 3.00 -5.12
CA GLY A 79 15.09 3.64 -6.16
C GLY A 79 15.13 2.86 -7.48
N VAL A 80 14.28 1.84 -7.62
CA VAL A 80 14.24 0.89 -8.75
C VAL A 80 14.07 1.61 -10.08
N PHE A 81 13.32 2.71 -10.09
CA PHE A 81 12.95 3.39 -11.32
C PHE A 81 14.00 4.39 -11.81
N ALA A 82 15.00 4.76 -11.00
CA ALA A 82 15.92 5.83 -11.36
C ALA A 82 17.40 5.65 -11.02
N TRP A 83 17.77 5.02 -9.90
CA TRP A 83 19.20 4.99 -9.49
C TRP A 83 19.69 3.66 -8.92
N GLU A 84 18.79 2.76 -8.50
CA GLU A 84 19.20 1.47 -7.94
C GLU A 84 19.96 0.62 -8.95
N ALA A 85 19.46 0.49 -10.18
CA ALA A 85 20.06 -0.37 -11.20
C ALA A 85 21.45 0.11 -11.67
N SER A 86 21.76 1.39 -11.49
CA SER A 86 23.06 1.97 -11.84
C SER A 86 24.03 2.00 -10.66
N GLU A 87 23.63 1.58 -9.45
CA GLU A 87 24.39 1.71 -8.20
C GLU A 87 24.91 3.15 -7.96
N GLN A 88 24.14 4.14 -8.41
CA GLN A 88 24.50 5.56 -8.30
C GLN A 88 23.75 6.24 -7.17
N ASP A 89 24.29 7.38 -6.72
CA ASP A 89 23.55 8.26 -5.83
C ASP A 89 22.28 8.78 -6.51
N PRO A 90 21.20 9.04 -5.74
CA PRO A 90 19.99 9.63 -6.28
C PRO A 90 20.29 10.94 -7.03
N PRO A 91 19.72 11.16 -8.24
CA PRO A 91 19.90 12.40 -8.96
C PRO A 91 19.51 13.62 -8.13
N ALA A 92 20.18 14.76 -8.38
CA ALA A 92 19.89 16.01 -7.69
C ALA A 92 18.40 16.37 -7.81
N GLY A 93 17.76 16.70 -6.67
CA GLY A 93 16.35 17.04 -6.61
C GLY A 93 15.39 15.87 -6.38
N THR A 94 15.84 14.62 -6.47
CA THR A 94 15.05 13.40 -6.17
C THR A 94 14.35 13.51 -4.82
N GLU A 95 15.11 13.86 -3.78
CA GLU A 95 14.57 14.00 -2.42
C GLU A 95 13.38 14.96 -2.35
N ARG A 96 13.50 16.13 -2.99
CA ARG A 96 12.42 17.13 -3.02
C ARG A 96 11.20 16.63 -3.79
N GLN A 97 11.42 15.92 -4.90
CA GLN A 97 10.35 15.38 -5.72
C GLN A 97 9.57 14.29 -4.96
N LEU A 98 10.27 13.32 -4.39
CA LEU A 98 9.66 12.25 -3.60
C LEU A 98 8.98 12.80 -2.34
N ALA A 99 9.56 13.82 -1.68
CA ALA A 99 8.95 14.46 -0.52
C ALA A 99 7.63 15.16 -0.88
N ALA A 100 7.59 15.83 -2.04
CA ALA A 100 6.36 16.42 -2.56
C ALA A 100 5.31 15.34 -2.87
N GLN A 101 5.71 14.23 -3.49
CA GLN A 101 4.81 13.11 -3.78
C GLN A 101 4.23 12.48 -2.52
N HIS A 102 5.05 12.28 -1.48
CA HIS A 102 4.58 11.80 -0.19
C HIS A 102 3.56 12.76 0.43
N ALA A 103 3.84 14.07 0.40
CA ALA A 103 2.90 15.06 0.90
C ALA A 103 1.57 15.05 0.11
N LEU A 104 1.63 14.90 -1.21
CA LEU A 104 0.44 14.82 -2.08
C LEU A 104 -0.33 13.51 -1.87
N GLY A 105 0.36 12.39 -1.69
CA GLY A 105 -0.18 11.06 -1.45
C GLY A 105 -0.91 10.92 -0.11
N LEU A 106 -0.65 11.79 0.87
CA LEU A 106 -1.38 11.81 2.14
C LEU A 106 -2.88 12.01 1.96
N LEU A 107 -3.30 12.97 1.14
CA LEU A 107 -4.72 13.27 0.95
C LEU A 107 -5.52 12.08 0.38
N PRO A 108 -5.15 11.48 -0.77
CA PRO A 108 -5.86 10.32 -1.28
C PRO A 108 -5.80 9.12 -0.33
N THR A 109 -4.69 8.92 0.40
CA THR A 109 -4.59 7.89 1.44
C THR A 109 -5.61 8.12 2.55
N LEU A 110 -5.68 9.34 3.10
CA LEU A 110 -6.62 9.68 4.17
C LEU A 110 -8.08 9.55 3.70
N LEU A 111 -8.39 9.97 2.47
CA LEU A 111 -9.72 9.81 1.88
C LEU A 111 -10.07 8.32 1.69
N ALA A 112 -9.14 7.51 1.18
CA ALA A 112 -9.32 6.07 0.99
C ALA A 112 -9.58 5.37 2.34
N VAL A 113 -8.76 5.63 3.34
CA VAL A 113 -8.88 5.04 4.69
C VAL A 113 -10.18 5.50 5.37
N ALA A 114 -10.48 6.80 5.39
CA ALA A 114 -11.68 7.32 6.03
C ALA A 114 -12.96 6.79 5.37
N GLY A 115 -12.98 6.73 4.04
CA GLY A 115 -14.11 6.20 3.30
C GLY A 115 -14.27 4.69 3.46
N TRP A 116 -13.17 3.93 3.47
CA TRP A 116 -13.19 2.50 3.77
C TRP A 116 -13.70 2.24 5.20
N LEU A 117 -13.23 2.95 6.22
CA LEU A 117 -13.75 2.85 7.58
C LEU A 117 -15.24 3.15 7.63
N GLY A 118 -15.69 4.20 6.92
CA GLY A 118 -17.11 4.53 6.80
C GLY A 118 -17.93 3.42 6.11
N LEU A 119 -17.37 2.76 5.10
CA LEU A 119 -17.98 1.61 4.43
C LEU A 119 -18.07 0.40 5.36
N LEU A 120 -16.99 0.07 6.07
CA LEU A 120 -16.93 -1.05 7.02
C LEU A 120 -17.96 -0.87 8.14
N LEU A 121 -17.93 0.28 8.82
CA LEU A 121 -18.86 0.59 9.91
C LEU A 121 -20.32 0.58 9.45
N ALA A 122 -20.61 1.06 8.23
CA ALA A 122 -21.97 1.01 7.67
C ALA A 122 -22.42 -0.41 7.32
N SER A 123 -21.49 -1.27 6.92
CA SER A 123 -21.75 -2.67 6.54
C SER A 123 -21.96 -3.57 7.76
N MET A 124 -21.35 -3.23 8.90
CA MET A 124 -21.55 -3.93 10.18
C MET A 124 -22.89 -3.63 10.86
N ARG A 125 -23.65 -2.63 10.39
CA ARG A 125 -24.98 -2.33 10.94
C ARG A 125 -25.92 -3.50 10.67
N ARG A 126 -26.63 -3.98 11.70
CA ARG A 126 -27.54 -5.14 11.62
C ARG A 126 -28.45 -5.11 10.39
N ARG A 127 -29.10 -3.97 10.13
CA ARG A 127 -30.00 -3.79 8.98
C ARG A 127 -29.29 -3.99 7.64
N THR A 128 -28.07 -3.48 7.49
CA THR A 128 -27.27 -3.65 6.26
C THR A 128 -26.83 -5.10 6.12
N LEU A 129 -26.33 -5.69 7.20
CA LEU A 129 -25.85 -7.07 7.21
C LEU A 129 -26.94 -8.08 6.81
N THR A 130 -28.18 -7.85 7.25
CA THR A 130 -29.32 -8.71 6.88
C THR A 130 -29.82 -8.46 5.46
N ALA A 131 -29.73 -7.22 4.96
CA ALA A 131 -30.24 -6.87 3.63
C ALA A 131 -29.24 -7.15 2.50
N ASP A 132 -27.95 -6.91 2.76
CA ASP A 132 -26.85 -7.07 1.80
C ASP A 132 -25.56 -7.48 2.54
N PRO A 133 -25.41 -8.78 2.87
CA PRO A 133 -24.19 -9.28 3.50
C PRO A 133 -22.97 -9.21 2.58
N GLY A 134 -23.18 -9.15 1.25
CA GLY A 134 -22.09 -9.05 0.26
C GLY A 134 -21.29 -7.76 0.42
N ARG A 135 -21.95 -6.67 0.82
CA ARG A 135 -21.29 -5.40 1.14
C ARG A 135 -20.22 -5.53 2.22
N LEU A 136 -20.45 -6.36 3.25
CA LEU A 136 -19.46 -6.60 4.29
C LEU A 136 -18.23 -7.31 3.72
N LEU A 137 -18.40 -8.27 2.82
CA LEU A 137 -17.27 -8.96 2.18
C LEU A 137 -16.37 -7.97 1.43
N VAL A 138 -16.96 -7.05 0.67
CA VAL A 138 -16.20 -5.98 0.00
C VAL A 138 -15.48 -5.08 1.00
N ALA A 139 -16.15 -4.70 2.09
CA ALA A 139 -15.56 -3.85 3.13
C ALA A 139 -14.43 -4.54 3.93
N LEU A 140 -14.42 -5.88 3.97
CA LEU A 140 -13.37 -6.68 4.62
C LEU A 140 -12.16 -6.93 3.72
N LEU A 141 -12.24 -6.71 2.39
CA LEU A 141 -11.13 -6.95 1.47
C LEU A 141 -9.84 -6.22 1.86
N PRO A 142 -9.84 -4.92 2.23
CA PRO A 142 -8.63 -4.24 2.69
C PRO A 142 -7.99 -4.89 3.93
N LEU A 143 -8.81 -5.35 4.89
CA LEU A 143 -8.29 -6.05 6.07
C LEU A 143 -7.68 -7.40 5.71
N ALA A 144 -8.31 -8.14 4.80
CA ALA A 144 -7.76 -9.41 4.33
C ALA A 144 -6.42 -9.21 3.60
N GLY A 145 -6.29 -8.17 2.77
CA GLY A 145 -5.04 -7.82 2.12
C GLY A 145 -3.96 -7.36 3.09
N LEU A 146 -4.29 -6.47 4.04
CA LEU A 146 -3.36 -6.04 5.09
C LEU A 146 -2.90 -7.21 5.96
N ALA A 147 -3.80 -8.11 6.33
CA ALA A 147 -3.47 -9.30 7.11
C ALA A 147 -2.54 -10.25 6.33
N GLY A 148 -2.84 -10.52 5.05
CA GLY A 148 -1.99 -11.34 4.20
C GLY A 148 -0.61 -10.71 3.95
N TYR A 149 -0.57 -9.41 3.70
CA TYR A 149 0.64 -8.61 3.54
C TYR A 149 1.50 -8.66 4.80
N LEU A 150 0.95 -8.31 5.97
CA LEU A 150 1.68 -8.31 7.24
C LEU A 150 2.13 -9.73 7.62
N TYR A 151 1.29 -10.74 7.39
CA TYR A 151 1.69 -12.13 7.62
C TYR A 151 2.93 -12.48 6.79
N PHE A 152 2.95 -12.12 5.50
CA PHE A 152 4.08 -12.37 4.63
C PHE A 152 5.35 -11.64 5.10
N THR A 153 5.27 -10.33 5.35
CA THR A 153 6.44 -9.49 5.67
C THR A 153 7.03 -9.75 7.06
N VAL A 154 6.22 -10.25 7.99
CA VAL A 154 6.66 -10.70 9.32
C VAL A 154 7.19 -12.14 9.26
N SER A 155 6.64 -12.99 8.38
CA SER A 155 7.09 -14.38 8.27
C SER A 155 8.41 -14.56 7.52
N TYR A 156 8.71 -13.64 6.60
CA TYR A 156 9.91 -13.66 5.76
C TYR A 156 10.67 -12.35 5.90
N PRO A 157 11.24 -12.03 7.08
CA PRO A 157 11.96 -10.79 7.26
C PRO A 157 13.21 -10.74 6.39
N THR A 158 13.47 -9.59 5.76
CA THR A 158 14.76 -9.26 5.15
C THR A 158 15.45 -8.16 5.94
N ALA A 159 16.77 -8.05 5.80
CA ALA A 159 17.55 -7.05 6.53
C ALA A 159 17.32 -5.63 6.00
N ASP A 160 16.97 -5.51 4.72
CA ASP A 160 16.82 -4.26 3.99
C ASP A 160 15.37 -3.77 3.87
N GLY A 161 14.37 -4.62 4.13
CA GLY A 161 12.96 -4.27 3.94
C GLY A 161 12.35 -4.71 2.60
N ASP A 162 13.11 -5.34 1.70
CA ASP A 162 12.66 -5.71 0.33
C ASP A 162 11.33 -6.51 0.25
N VAL A 163 10.88 -7.14 1.33
CA VAL A 163 9.57 -7.80 1.38
C VAL A 163 8.38 -6.85 1.56
N LEU A 164 8.59 -5.57 1.91
CA LEU A 164 7.54 -4.58 2.16
C LEU A 164 7.07 -3.91 0.85
N LYS A 165 6.53 -4.69 -0.10
CA LYS A 165 6.04 -4.14 -1.38
C LYS A 165 4.54 -3.83 -1.34
N ALA A 166 4.16 -2.58 -1.63
CA ALA A 166 2.76 -2.16 -1.70
C ALA A 166 1.96 -2.94 -2.77
N THR A 167 2.63 -3.40 -3.82
CA THR A 167 2.06 -4.22 -4.90
C THR A 167 1.48 -5.55 -4.43
N TYR A 168 1.91 -6.08 -3.28
CA TYR A 168 1.32 -7.28 -2.69
C TYR A 168 -0.14 -7.08 -2.24
N MET A 169 -0.58 -5.83 -2.07
CA MET A 169 -1.96 -5.48 -1.74
C MET A 169 -2.80 -5.11 -2.96
N LEU A 170 -2.30 -5.27 -4.19
CA LEU A 170 -2.98 -4.83 -5.43
C LEU A 170 -4.39 -5.42 -5.58
N THR A 171 -4.60 -6.65 -5.12
CA THR A 171 -5.91 -7.32 -5.12
C THR A 171 -6.97 -6.59 -4.30
N THR A 172 -6.56 -5.71 -3.38
CA THR A 172 -7.46 -4.87 -2.56
C THR A 172 -7.68 -3.47 -3.12
N ALA A 173 -6.96 -3.08 -4.16
CA ALA A 173 -7.04 -1.73 -4.74
C ALA A 173 -8.49 -1.30 -5.09
N PRO A 174 -9.37 -2.16 -5.65
CA PRO A 174 -10.76 -1.77 -5.91
C PRO A 174 -11.53 -1.37 -4.64
N ALA A 175 -11.28 -2.04 -3.51
CA ALA A 175 -11.96 -1.72 -2.25
C ALA A 175 -11.46 -0.39 -1.66
N TRP A 176 -10.17 -0.10 -1.79
CA TRP A 176 -9.60 1.21 -1.44
C TRP A 176 -10.17 2.33 -2.31
N ALA A 177 -10.31 2.10 -3.62
CA ALA A 177 -10.92 3.05 -4.55
C ALA A 177 -12.38 3.34 -4.22
N LEU A 178 -13.16 2.31 -3.83
CA LEU A 178 -14.53 2.49 -3.33
C LEU A 178 -14.56 3.32 -2.05
N GLY A 179 -13.63 3.07 -1.13
CA GLY A 179 -13.45 3.89 0.07
C GLY A 179 -13.20 5.36 -0.32
N PHE A 180 -12.20 5.61 -1.15
CA PHE A 180 -11.85 6.95 -1.64
C PHE A 180 -13.06 7.66 -2.25
N GLY A 181 -13.77 7.00 -3.19
CA GLY A 181 -14.95 7.56 -3.84
C GLY A 181 -16.06 7.91 -2.85
N LEU A 182 -16.31 7.05 -1.87
CA LEU A 182 -17.31 7.29 -0.83
C LEU A 182 -16.96 8.50 0.06
N ALA A 183 -15.69 8.68 0.41
CA ALA A 183 -15.24 9.85 1.16
C ALA A 183 -15.39 11.13 0.32
N LEU A 184 -14.96 11.07 -0.94
CA LEU A 184 -15.03 12.18 -1.87
C LEU A 184 -16.47 12.62 -2.12
N GLU A 185 -17.39 11.69 -2.39
CA GLU A 185 -18.81 11.98 -2.60
C GLU A 185 -19.42 12.70 -1.39
N ARG A 186 -19.11 12.24 -0.16
CA ARG A 186 -19.61 12.85 1.07
C ARG A 186 -19.10 14.27 1.28
N LEU A 187 -17.81 14.51 1.04
CA LEU A 187 -17.22 15.85 1.16
C LEU A 187 -17.71 16.79 0.06
N ALA A 188 -17.88 16.28 -1.16
CA ALA A 188 -18.33 17.03 -2.32
C ALA A 188 -19.79 17.52 -2.22
N ARG A 189 -20.59 17.01 -1.28
CA ARG A 189 -21.92 17.56 -0.95
C ARG A 189 -21.87 19.04 -0.57
N ARG A 190 -20.72 19.53 -0.09
CA ARG A 190 -20.46 20.95 0.14
C ARG A 190 -19.75 21.53 -1.08
N ARG A 191 -20.46 22.33 -1.89
CA ARG A 191 -19.93 22.89 -3.16
C ARG A 191 -18.55 23.52 -3.05
N ARG A 192 -18.25 24.25 -1.96
CA ARG A 192 -16.92 24.84 -1.72
C ARG A 192 -15.83 23.77 -1.54
N LEU A 193 -16.09 22.73 -0.74
CA LEU A 193 -15.14 21.63 -0.55
C LEU A 193 -14.96 20.81 -1.83
N ALA A 194 -16.03 20.63 -2.61
CA ALA A 194 -15.95 19.94 -3.91
C ALA A 194 -14.95 20.64 -4.84
N VAL A 195 -15.03 21.97 -4.96
CA VAL A 195 -14.10 22.75 -5.79
C VAL A 195 -12.68 22.66 -5.25
N VAL A 196 -12.47 22.81 -3.94
CA VAL A 196 -11.14 22.71 -3.32
C VAL A 196 -10.54 21.31 -3.57
N LEU A 197 -11.29 20.24 -3.32
CA LEU A 197 -10.83 18.87 -3.53
C LEU A 197 -10.53 18.60 -5.01
N ALA A 198 -11.36 19.08 -5.93
CA ALA A 198 -11.12 18.94 -7.36
C ALA A 198 -9.81 19.64 -7.77
N VAL A 199 -9.57 20.86 -7.29
CA VAL A 199 -8.33 21.60 -7.55
C VAL A 199 -7.12 20.88 -6.96
N VAL A 200 -7.19 20.46 -5.70
CA VAL A 200 -6.07 19.77 -5.04
C VAL A 200 -5.75 18.44 -5.72
N LEU A 201 -6.77 17.63 -6.07
CA LEU A 201 -6.57 16.38 -6.79
C LEU A 201 -6.02 16.61 -8.19
N ALA A 202 -6.49 17.64 -8.90
CA ALA A 202 -5.95 18.01 -10.21
C ALA A 202 -4.48 18.46 -10.12
N LEU A 203 -4.13 19.29 -9.14
CA LEU A 203 -2.74 19.70 -8.89
C LEU A 203 -1.87 18.50 -8.49
N SER A 204 -2.38 17.58 -7.67
CA SER A 204 -1.67 16.36 -7.28
C SER A 204 -1.37 15.51 -8.52
N ALA A 205 -2.39 15.25 -9.35
CA ALA A 205 -2.22 14.51 -10.60
C ALA A 205 -1.21 15.17 -11.55
N LEU A 206 -1.21 16.50 -11.65
CA LEU A 206 -0.24 17.25 -12.46
C LEU A 206 1.19 17.12 -11.94
N VAL A 207 1.39 17.16 -10.62
CA VAL A 207 2.72 16.94 -10.02
C VAL A 207 3.16 15.49 -10.22
N ASP A 208 2.25 14.52 -10.10
CA ASP A 208 2.54 13.10 -10.33
C ASP A 208 2.92 12.79 -11.78
N LEU A 209 2.51 13.61 -12.76
CA LEU A 209 3.01 13.46 -14.15
C LEU A 209 4.55 13.54 -14.23
N ARG A 210 5.19 14.34 -13.37
CA ARG A 210 6.66 14.38 -13.30
C ARG A 210 7.26 13.08 -12.78
N PHE A 211 6.49 12.30 -12.01
CA PHE A 211 6.90 10.96 -11.61
C PHE A 211 6.88 9.98 -12.77
N LEU A 212 5.91 10.10 -13.69
CA LEU A 212 5.82 9.16 -14.82
C LEU A 212 7.03 9.24 -15.76
N VAL A 213 7.73 10.37 -15.77
CA VAL A 213 8.98 10.57 -16.51
C VAL A 213 10.22 10.54 -15.61
N TYR A 214 10.05 10.25 -14.32
CA TYR A 214 11.13 10.12 -13.35
C TYR A 214 12.07 8.97 -13.74
N GLY A 215 13.37 9.17 -13.61
CA GLY A 215 14.40 8.21 -14.06
C GLY A 215 14.49 8.03 -15.59
N SER A 216 13.62 8.69 -16.38
CA SER A 216 13.65 8.62 -17.84
C SER A 216 14.49 9.75 -18.45
N PRO A 217 15.00 9.60 -19.68
CA PRO A 217 15.66 10.68 -20.42
C PRO A 217 14.77 11.92 -20.64
N LEU A 218 13.46 11.78 -20.48
CA LEU A 218 12.47 12.85 -20.64
C LEU A 218 12.21 13.62 -19.33
N GLY A 219 12.78 13.18 -18.20
CA GLY A 219 12.54 13.77 -16.89
C GLY A 219 12.95 15.25 -16.77
N GLY A 220 13.90 15.71 -17.59
CA GLY A 220 14.31 17.12 -17.64
C GLY A 220 13.40 18.05 -18.45
N LEU A 221 12.34 17.53 -19.08
CA LEU A 221 11.46 18.29 -19.97
C LEU A 221 10.16 18.80 -19.30
N LEU A 222 9.84 18.32 -18.08
CA LEU A 222 8.61 18.64 -17.33
C LEU A 222 8.93 19.31 -15.98
#